data_AF-A0A7T4WNB8-F1
#
_entry.id   AF-A0A7T4WNB8-F1
#
_cell.length_a   1.000
_cell.length_b   1.000
_cell.length_c   1.000
_cell.angle_alpha   90.00
_cell.angle_beta   90.00
_cell.angle_gamma   90.00
#
_symmetry.space_group_name_H-M   'P 1'
#
loop_
_entity.id
_entity.type
_entity.pdbx_description
1 polymer ?
#
loop_
_entity_poly.entity_id
_entity_poly.type
_entity_poly.pdbx_seq_one_letter_code
_entity_poly.pdbx_strand_id
1 'polypeptide(L)' 'MSNRHILAELRLNPTEWHRRGMTAPNEIDQLVTERLGHRYTNNSLNTAEPSYADFFVAA' A
#
# COMPACT_ATOMS: atom_id res chain seq x y z
N MET A 1 17.29 13.43 -7.23
CA MET A 1 16.03 13.97 -6.65
C MET A 1 14.82 13.87 -7.61
N SER A 2 14.68 12.81 -8.42
CA SER A 2 13.61 12.75 -9.46
C SER A 2 12.32 12.02 -9.05
N ASN A 3 12.32 11.23 -7.98
CA ASN A 3 11.20 10.33 -7.67
C ASN A 3 9.90 11.06 -7.26
N ARG A 4 9.97 12.25 -6.65
CA ARG A 4 8.77 12.95 -6.16
C ARG A 4 7.84 13.41 -7.28
N HIS A 5 8.40 13.92 -8.37
CA HIS A 5 7.61 14.36 -9.53
C HIS A 5 6.99 13.18 -10.27
N ILE A 6 7.75 12.09 -10.41
CA ILE A 6 7.29 10.85 -11.03
C ILE A 6 6.12 10.24 -10.23
N LEU A 7 6.24 10.21 -8.90
CA LEU A 7 5.16 9.72 -8.03
C LEU A 7 3.90 10.59 -8.07
N ALA A 8 4.05 11.91 -8.26
CA ALA A 8 2.90 12.82 -8.40
C ALA A 8 2.16 12.58 -9.74
N GLU A 9 2.90 12.37 -10.82
CA GLU A 9 2.35 12.04 -12.14
C GLU A 9 1.61 10.69 -12.12
N LEU A 10 2.23 9.68 -11.51
CA LEU A 10 1.62 8.35 -11.31
C LEU A 10 0.35 8.41 -10.45
N ARG A 11 0.30 9.29 -9.44
CA ARG A 11 -0.89 9.46 -8.59
C ARG A 11 -2.05 10.14 -9.33
N LEU A 12 -1.77 10.97 -10.33
CA LEU A 12 -2.80 11.69 -11.07
C LEU A 12 -3.52 10.82 -12.10
N ASN A 13 -2.83 9.85 -12.72
CA ASN A 13 -3.41 9.00 -13.75
C ASN A 13 -3.06 7.51 -13.55
N PRO A 14 -4.06 6.65 -13.28
CA PRO A 14 -3.86 5.19 -13.16
C PRO A 14 -3.30 4.54 -14.44
N THR A 15 -3.58 5.11 -15.60
CA THR A 15 -3.07 4.64 -16.90
C THR A 15 -1.56 4.80 -17.05
N GLU A 16 -0.95 5.73 -16.32
CA GLU A 16 0.50 5.94 -16.33
C GLU A 16 1.29 4.81 -15.70
N TRP A 17 0.67 4.05 -14.78
CA TRP A 17 1.26 2.84 -14.23
C TRP A 17 1.40 1.78 -15.32
N HIS A 18 0.30 1.51 -16.01
CA HIS A 18 0.24 0.53 -17.11
C HIS A 18 1.16 0.86 -18.26
N ARG A 19 1.22 2.14 -18.66
CA ARG A 19 2.12 2.62 -19.72
C ARG A 19 3.58 2.29 -19.42
N ARG A 20 3.94 2.22 -18.14
CA ARG A 20 5.30 1.93 -17.65
C ARG A 20 5.48 0.47 -17.25
N GLY A 21 4.51 -0.40 -17.53
CA GLY A 21 4.54 -1.83 -17.18
C GLY A 21 4.37 -2.10 -15.68
N MET A 22 3.86 -1.12 -14.92
CA MET A 22 3.55 -1.26 -13.49
C MET A 22 2.05 -1.44 -13.28
N THR A 23 1.69 -2.15 -12.22
CA THR A 23 0.29 -2.32 -11.79
C THR A 23 -0.14 -1.13 -10.95
N ALA A 24 -1.35 -0.61 -11.17
CA ALA A 24 -1.84 0.56 -10.44
C ALA A 24 -2.19 0.19 -8.98
N PRO A 25 -2.09 1.12 -8.01
CA PRO A 25 -2.30 0.82 -6.59
C PRO A 25 -3.67 0.19 -6.29
N ASN A 26 -4.73 0.65 -6.96
CA ASN A 26 -6.09 0.13 -6.81
C ASN A 26 -6.21 -1.34 -7.25
N GLU A 27 -5.48 -1.75 -8.29
CA GLU A 27 -5.47 -3.13 -8.77
C GLU A 27 -4.66 -4.02 -7.84
N ILE A 28 -3.59 -3.48 -7.24
CA ILE A 28 -2.86 -4.15 -6.18
C ILE A 28 -3.80 -4.38 -4.98
N ASP A 29 -4.55 -3.37 -4.57
CA ASP A 29 -5.50 -3.50 -3.46
C ASP A 29 -6.59 -4.54 -3.75
N GLN A 30 -7.11 -4.57 -4.98
CA GLN A 30 -8.05 -5.61 -5.43
C GLN A 30 -7.41 -7.00 -5.38
N LEU A 31 -6.23 -7.18 -5.95
CA LEU A 31 -5.51 -8.46 -5.97
C LEU A 31 -5.15 -8.95 -4.56
N VAL A 32 -4.77 -8.03 -3.67
CA VAL A 32 -4.52 -8.32 -2.24
C VAL A 32 -5.81 -8.75 -1.57
N THR A 33 -6.90 -8.02 -1.80
CA THR A 33 -8.23 -8.33 -1.24
C THR A 33 -8.73 -9.69 -1.71
N GLU A 34 -8.58 -10.01 -2.99
CA GLU A 34 -8.97 -11.30 -3.57
C GLU A 34 -8.14 -12.45 -3.01
N ARG A 35 -6.82 -12.27 -2.87
CA ARG A 35 -5.92 -13.33 -2.40
C ARG A 35 -6.02 -13.59 -0.90
N LEU A 36 -6.10 -12.53 -0.10
CA LEU A 36 -6.18 -12.64 1.35
C LEU A 36 -7.63 -12.87 1.82
N GLY A 37 -8.61 -12.59 0.96
CA GLY A 37 -10.03 -12.60 1.28
C GLY A 37 -10.41 -11.53 2.30
N HIS A 38 -11.71 -11.44 2.61
CA HIS A 38 -12.25 -10.53 3.64
C HIS A 38 -11.68 -10.73 5.05
N ARG A 39 -10.94 -11.82 5.27
CA ARG A 39 -10.39 -12.20 6.57
C ARG A 39 -9.30 -11.24 7.05
N TYR A 40 -8.60 -10.58 6.13
CA TYR A 40 -7.59 -9.57 6.47
C TYR A 40 -8.04 -8.13 6.20
N THR A 41 -9.07 -7.92 5.37
CA THR A 41 -9.50 -6.56 4.99
C THR A 41 -10.49 -5.92 5.95
N ASN A 42 -11.23 -6.70 6.75
CA ASN A 42 -12.37 -6.17 7.52
C ASN A 42 -12.30 -6.30 9.05
N ASN A 43 -11.23 -6.81 9.68
CA ASN A 43 -11.21 -6.85 11.16
C ASN A 43 -9.87 -7.00 11.87
N SER A 44 -8.73 -6.78 11.20
CA SER A 44 -7.44 -6.62 11.92
C SER A 44 -7.19 -5.16 12.35
N LEU A 45 -8.23 -4.32 12.37
CA LEU A 45 -8.14 -2.92 12.82
C LEU A 45 -7.89 -2.77 14.34
N ASN A 46 -7.91 -3.86 15.11
CA ASN A 46 -7.77 -3.81 16.57
C ASN A 46 -6.54 -4.55 17.13
N THR A 47 -5.74 -5.20 16.28
CA THR A 47 -4.37 -5.52 16.68
C THR A 47 -3.57 -4.28 16.35
N ALA A 48 -3.36 -3.41 17.33
CA ALA A 48 -2.40 -2.31 17.16
C ALA A 48 -1.07 -2.96 16.77
N GLU A 49 -0.70 -2.82 15.49
CA GLU A 49 0.63 -3.23 15.06
C GLU A 49 1.62 -2.46 15.95
N PRO A 50 2.57 -3.15 16.61
CA PRO A 50 3.54 -2.46 17.42
C PRO A 50 4.28 -1.45 16.55
N SER A 51 4.26 -0.21 16.99
CA SER A 51 5.02 0.85 16.34
C SER A 51 6.51 0.52 16.44
N TYR A 52 7.30 1.01 15.49
CA TYR A 52 8.75 0.94 15.58
C TYR A 52 9.30 1.53 16.89
N ALA A 53 8.57 2.48 17.48
CA ALA A 53 8.90 3.05 18.79
C ALA A 53 8.76 2.05 19.94
N ASP A 54 7.85 1.07 19.85
CA ASP A 54 7.56 0.12 20.91
C ASP A 54 8.75 -0.84 21.17
N PHE A 55 9.65 -1.00 20.19
CA PHE A 55 10.87 -1.80 20.35
C PHE A 55 11.91 -1.17 21.27
N PHE A 56 11.84 0.14 21.53
CA PHE A 56 12.80 0.87 22.37
C PHE A 56 12.26 1.24 23.75
N VAL A 57 10.97 1.00 24.02
CA VAL A 57 10.33 1.33 25.31
C VAL A 57 10.57 0.24 26.36
N ALA A 58 10.93 -0.98 25.95
CA ALA A 58 11.21 -2.10 26.85
C ALA A 58 12.69 -2.25 27.26
N ALA A 59 13.51 -1.21 27.06
CA ALA A 59 14.95 -1.20 27.38
C ALA A 59 15.28 -0.35 28.61
#